data_AF-A0A527ZC27-F1
#
_entry.id   AF-A0A527ZC27-F1
#
_cell.length_a   1.000
_cell.length_b   1.000
_cell.length_c   1.000
_cell.angle_alpha   90.00
_cell.angle_beta   90.00
_cell.angle_gamma   90.00
#
_symmetry.space_group_name_H-M   'P 1'
#
loop_
_entity.id
_entity.type
_entity.pdbx_description
1 polymer ?
#
loop_
_entity_poly.entity_id
_entity_poly.type
_entity_poly.pdbx_seq_one_letter_code
_entity_poly.pdbx_strand_id
1 'polypeptide(L)'
;MSTEGLPPLRAVIERHGLQAKKALGQNFLLDLNLTGKVARTAGDLTDATVIEVGPGPGGLTRALLSHGAARVIAIERDERCLAALAEVSDHYPGRLEIIAGDALKTDFAALAEGAHGGKGPVRIVAN
;
A
#
# COMPACT_ATOMS: atom_id res chain seq x y z
N MET A 1 -15.41 7.33 5.41
CA MET A 1 -15.41 6.48 6.63
C MET A 1 -13.98 6.09 6.92
N SER A 2 -13.55 6.12 8.17
CA SER A 2 -12.26 5.60 8.61
C SER A 2 -12.18 4.09 8.29
N THR A 3 -11.08 3.63 7.72
CA THR A 3 -10.68 2.24 7.86
C THR A 3 -10.44 2.04 9.36
N GLU A 4 -11.39 1.35 10.02
CA GLU A 4 -11.46 1.06 11.46
C GLU A 4 -10.12 1.28 12.19
N GLY A 5 -10.04 2.29 13.07
CA GLY A 5 -8.87 2.53 13.95
C GLY A 5 -7.69 3.32 13.38
N LEU A 6 -7.63 3.60 12.07
CA LEU A 6 -6.64 4.53 11.51
C LEU A 6 -7.20 5.96 11.36
N PRO A 7 -6.39 7.01 11.59
CA PRO A 7 -6.80 8.39 11.35
C PRO A 7 -7.15 8.62 9.87
N PRO A 8 -8.03 9.60 9.55
CA PRO A 8 -8.32 9.98 8.18
C PRO A 8 -7.04 10.28 7.39
N LEU A 9 -6.95 9.84 6.14
CA LEU A 9 -5.73 9.99 5.33
C LEU A 9 -5.27 11.45 5.21
N ARG A 10 -6.22 12.39 5.16
CA ARG A 10 -5.93 13.84 5.15
C ARG A 10 -5.14 14.28 6.39
N ALA A 11 -5.49 13.78 7.57
CA ALA A 11 -4.80 14.12 8.82
C ALA A 11 -3.39 13.55 8.86
N VAL A 12 -3.17 12.36 8.26
CA VAL A 12 -1.84 11.75 8.12
C VAL A 12 -0.97 12.57 7.18
N ILE A 13 -1.52 12.95 6.02
CA ILE A 13 -0.84 13.81 5.04
C ILE A 13 -0.42 15.13 5.68
N GLU A 14 -1.33 15.77 6.41
CA GLU A 14 -1.06 17.04 7.10
C GLU A 14 0.02 16.88 8.18
N ARG A 15 -0.10 15.87 9.05
CA ARG A 15 0.87 15.58 10.11
C ARG A 15 2.28 15.37 9.59
N HIS A 16 2.41 14.66 8.47
CA HIS A 16 3.71 14.36 7.85
C HIS A 16 4.15 15.40 6.81
N GLY A 17 3.39 16.51 6.66
CA GLY A 17 3.71 17.56 5.69
C GLY A 17 3.79 17.06 4.24
N LEU A 18 3.02 16.04 3.91
CA LEU A 18 3.07 15.39 2.60
C LEU A 18 2.36 16.26 1.56
N GLN A 19 3.05 16.47 0.45
CA GLN A 19 2.51 17.12 -0.74
C GLN A 19 2.88 16.30 -1.95
N ALA A 20 1.89 16.12 -2.83
CA ALA A 20 2.06 15.41 -4.09
C ALA A 20 3.10 16.12 -4.96
N LYS A 21 4.14 15.39 -5.37
CA LYS A 21 5.18 15.91 -6.26
C LYS A 21 4.82 15.61 -7.71
N LYS A 22 4.60 16.66 -8.51
CA LYS A 22 4.42 16.54 -9.97
C LYS A 22 5.60 15.83 -10.65
N ALA A 23 6.83 16.09 -10.19
CA ALA A 23 8.05 15.46 -10.71
C ALA A 23 8.08 13.94 -10.49
N LEU A 24 7.32 13.42 -9.52
CA LEU A 24 7.14 11.99 -9.26
C LEU A 24 5.83 11.43 -9.82
N GLY A 25 5.05 12.25 -10.55
CA GLY A 25 3.75 11.84 -11.09
C GLY A 25 2.67 11.56 -10.03
N GLN A 26 2.86 11.98 -8.78
CA GLN A 26 1.98 11.60 -7.67
C GLN A 26 0.61 12.28 -7.76
N ASN A 27 -0.44 11.48 -7.56
CA ASN A 27 -1.81 11.94 -7.27
C ASN A 27 -2.36 11.13 -6.09
N PHE A 28 -2.46 11.74 -4.91
CA PHE A 28 -2.92 11.03 -3.72
C PHE A 28 -4.43 10.83 -3.74
N LEU A 29 -4.88 9.57 -3.76
CA LEU A 29 -6.28 9.23 -3.59
C LEU A 29 -6.69 9.39 -2.12
N LEU A 30 -7.53 10.39 -1.86
CA LEU A 30 -8.06 10.68 -0.52
C LEU A 30 -9.40 10.01 -0.24
N ASP A 31 -10.11 9.59 -1.28
CA ASP A 31 -11.41 8.92 -1.15
C ASP A 31 -11.21 7.41 -0.95
N LEU A 32 -11.44 6.96 0.28
CA LEU A 32 -11.31 5.55 0.65
C LEU A 32 -12.37 4.67 -0.02
N ASN A 33 -13.48 5.22 -0.51
CA ASN A 33 -14.43 4.46 -1.31
C ASN A 33 -13.84 4.14 -2.69
N LEU A 34 -13.07 5.07 -3.26
CA LEU A 34 -12.41 4.87 -4.55
C LEU A 34 -11.28 3.84 -4.40
N THR A 35 -10.42 3.97 -3.40
CA THR A 35 -9.36 2.98 -3.15
C THR A 35 -9.95 1.61 -2.81
N GLY A 36 -11.07 1.56 -2.07
CA GLY A 36 -11.85 0.34 -1.85
C GLY A 36 -12.36 -0.29 -3.15
N LYS A 37 -12.82 0.51 -4.12
CA LYS A 37 -13.21 -0.01 -5.45
C LYS A 37 -12.00 -0.62 -6.17
N VAL A 38 -10.86 0.07 -6.18
CA VAL A 38 -9.61 -0.44 -6.78
C VAL A 38 -9.21 -1.76 -6.12
N ALA A 39 -9.20 -1.82 -4.78
CA ALA A 39 -8.89 -3.06 -4.05
C ALA A 39 -9.81 -4.23 -4.44
N ARG A 40 -11.12 -3.99 -4.61
CA ARG A 40 -12.06 -5.03 -5.07
C ARG A 40 -11.82 -5.48 -6.52
N THR A 41 -11.33 -4.61 -7.39
CA THR A 41 -10.98 -5.01 -8.77
C THR A 41 -9.76 -5.94 -8.81
N ALA A 42 -8.93 -5.95 -7.76
CA ALA A 42 -7.83 -6.89 -7.62
C ALA A 42 -8.28 -8.34 -7.34
N GLY A 43 -9.59 -8.60 -7.21
CA GLY A 43 -10.19 -9.93 -7.02
C GLY A 43 -10.27 -10.35 -5.56
N ASP A 44 -10.41 -11.65 -5.31
CA ASP A 44 -10.31 -12.20 -3.96
C ASP A 44 -8.87 -12.06 -3.45
N LEU A 45 -8.73 -11.40 -2.30
CA LEU A 45 -7.46 -11.11 -1.65
C LEU A 45 -7.18 -12.06 -0.47
N THR A 46 -8.09 -13.00 -0.19
CA THR A 46 -7.88 -14.07 0.78
C THR A 46 -6.62 -14.85 0.41
N ASP A 47 -5.72 -15.03 1.38
CA ASP A 47 -4.40 -15.65 1.22
C ASP A 47 -3.50 -15.00 0.14
N ALA A 48 -3.89 -13.84 -0.40
CA ALA A 48 -3.15 -13.16 -1.44
C ALA A 48 -2.02 -12.31 -0.87
N THR A 49 -0.88 -12.33 -1.57
CA THR A 49 0.13 -11.28 -1.41
C THR A 49 -0.06 -10.23 -2.48
N VAL A 50 -0.19 -8.97 -2.06
CA VAL A 50 -0.32 -7.84 -2.96
C VAL A 50 0.99 -7.04 -2.96
N ILE A 51 1.59 -6.88 -4.14
CA ILE A 51 2.70 -5.96 -4.34
C ILE A 51 2.09 -4.64 -4.81
N GLU A 52 2.21 -3.60 -3.99
CA GLU A 52 1.73 -2.26 -4.29
C GLU A 52 2.89 -1.38 -4.76
N VAL A 53 2.76 -0.78 -5.94
CA VAL A 53 3.74 0.16 -6.48
C VAL A 53 3.30 1.59 -6.19
N GLY A 54 4.17 2.36 -5.54
CA GLY A 54 3.92 3.78 -5.27
C GLY A 54 2.72 4.04 -4.36
N PRO A 55 2.68 3.48 -3.14
CA PRO A 55 1.55 3.61 -2.21
C PRO A 55 1.27 5.07 -1.77
N GLY A 56 2.26 5.97 -1.89
CA GLY A 56 2.21 7.33 -1.37
C GLY A 56 1.88 7.32 0.13
N PRO A 57 0.90 8.12 0.60
CA PRO A 57 0.51 8.17 2.01
C PRO A 57 -0.25 6.91 2.48
N GLY A 58 -0.44 5.90 1.62
CA GLY A 58 -1.02 4.60 1.99
C GLY A 58 -2.54 4.50 1.82
N GLY A 59 -3.15 5.32 0.96
CA GLY A 59 -4.60 5.30 0.74
C GLY A 59 -5.10 3.96 0.16
N LEU A 60 -4.40 3.44 -0.85
CA LEU A 60 -4.70 2.14 -1.45
C LEU A 60 -4.17 0.99 -0.59
N THR A 61 -3.01 1.11 0.03
CA THR A 61 -2.48 0.17 1.03
C THR A 61 -3.51 -0.16 2.11
N ARG A 62 -4.15 0.86 2.71
CA ARG A 62 -5.20 0.69 3.72
C ARG A 62 -6.40 -0.09 3.18
N ALA A 63 -6.81 0.22 1.95
CA ALA A 63 -7.93 -0.47 1.31
C ALA A 63 -7.61 -1.94 1.08
N LEU A 64 -6.44 -2.27 0.53
CA LEU A 64 -6.00 -3.64 0.28
C LEU A 64 -5.99 -4.47 1.57
N LEU A 65 -5.42 -3.94 2.66
CA LEU A 65 -5.36 -4.60 3.96
C LEU A 65 -6.76 -4.81 4.58
N SER A 66 -7.61 -3.78 4.53
CA SER A 66 -9.00 -3.84 5.03
C SER A 66 -9.89 -4.79 4.21
N HIS A 67 -9.56 -5.01 2.94
CA HIS A 67 -10.26 -5.93 2.05
C HIS A 67 -9.70 -7.36 2.09
N GLY A 68 -8.82 -7.68 3.06
CA GLY A 68 -8.46 -9.04 3.40
C GLY A 68 -7.15 -9.54 2.78
N ALA A 69 -6.35 -8.68 2.14
CA ALA A 69 -5.02 -9.07 1.66
C ALA A 69 -4.19 -9.70 2.79
N ALA A 70 -3.77 -10.96 2.65
CA ALA A 70 -2.99 -11.64 3.68
C ALA A 70 -1.69 -10.89 3.96
N ARG A 71 -1.06 -10.37 2.91
CA ARG A 71 0.14 -9.54 2.99
C ARG A 71 0.13 -8.46 1.91
N VAL A 72 0.64 -7.28 2.25
CA VAL A 72 0.96 -6.22 1.28
C VAL A 72 2.45 -5.92 1.34
N ILE A 73 3.10 -5.86 0.18
CA ILE A 73 4.49 -5.42 0.01
C ILE A 73 4.42 -4.10 -0.75
N ALA A 74 4.70 -2.99 -0.08
CA ALA A 74 4.58 -1.65 -0.64
C ALA A 74 5.95 -1.11 -1.03
N ILE A 75 6.15 -0.80 -2.32
CA ILE A 75 7.40 -0.25 -2.85
C ILE A 75 7.23 1.26 -3.06
N GLU A 76 7.91 2.06 -2.25
CA GLU A 76 7.78 3.52 -2.24
C GLU A 76 9.13 4.21 -2.48
N ARG A 77 9.16 5.11 -3.46
CA ARG A 77 10.36 5.86 -3.84
C ARG A 77 10.50 7.17 -3.07
N ASP A 78 9.40 7.80 -2.67
CA ASP A 78 9.39 9.03 -1.90
C ASP A 78 9.47 8.73 -0.40
N GLU A 79 10.69 8.74 0.14
CA GLU A 79 10.98 8.37 1.54
C GLU A 79 10.16 9.13 2.58
N ARG A 80 9.66 10.33 2.23
CA ARG A 80 8.76 11.12 3.09
C ARG A 80 7.48 10.37 3.44
N CYS A 81 7.01 9.49 2.56
CA CYS A 81 5.80 8.70 2.76
C CYS A 81 6.01 7.51 3.72
N LEU A 82 7.27 7.12 4.01
CA LEU A 82 7.56 5.93 4.82
C LEU A 82 7.02 6.05 6.25
N ALA A 83 7.04 7.25 6.85
CA ALA A 83 6.48 7.47 8.17
C ALA A 83 4.95 7.28 8.19
N ALA A 84 4.25 7.70 7.12
CA ALA A 84 2.81 7.49 6.98
C ALA A 84 2.47 5.99 6.77
N LEU A 85 3.31 5.26 6.02
CA LEU A 85 3.16 3.82 5.82
C LEU A 85 3.48 3.02 7.09
N ALA A 86 4.44 3.49 7.90
CA ALA A 86 4.74 2.88 9.19
C ALA A 86 3.52 2.90 10.12
N GLU A 87 2.75 4.00 10.18
CA GLU A 87 1.49 4.03 10.94
C GLU A 87 0.48 2.96 10.47
N VAL A 88 0.47 2.65 9.18
CA VAL A 88 -0.37 1.57 8.63
C VAL A 88 0.18 0.20 9.02
N SER A 89 1.51 0.02 9.00
CA SER A 89 2.17 -1.22 9.40
C SER A 89 1.93 -1.54 10.88
N ASP A 90 2.02 -0.53 11.76
CA ASP A 90 1.74 -0.66 13.19
C ASP A 90 0.29 -1.08 13.45
N HIS A 91 -0.64 -0.60 12.64
CA HIS A 91 -2.06 -0.97 12.74
C HIS A 91 -2.36 -2.38 12.18
N TYR A 92 -1.58 -2.85 11.20
CA TYR A 92 -1.71 -4.17 10.58
C TYR A 92 -0.44 -5.01 10.81
N PRO A 93 -0.15 -5.39 12.08
CA PRO A 93 1.12 -6.01 12.44
C PRO A 93 1.38 -7.30 11.65
N GLY A 94 2.57 -7.38 11.06
CA GLY A 94 3.00 -8.54 10.26
C GLY A 94 2.36 -8.67 8.86
N ARG A 95 1.45 -7.76 8.48
CA ARG A 95 0.75 -7.82 7.19
C ARG A 95 1.24 -6.81 6.16
N LEU A 96 2.00 -5.79 6.57
CA LEU A 96 2.58 -4.80 5.66
C LEU A 96 4.11 -4.81 5.74
N GLU A 97 4.75 -5.10 4.60
CA GLU A 97 6.17 -4.88 4.36
C GLU A 97 6.35 -3.60 3.54
N ILE A 98 7.32 -2.76 3.91
CA ILE A 98 7.61 -1.50 3.23
C ILE A 98 9.03 -1.57 2.67
N ILE A 99 9.15 -1.40 1.35
CA ILE A 99 10.43 -1.35 0.64
C ILE A 99 10.63 0.08 0.14
N ALA A 100 11.60 0.78 0.74
CA ALA A 100 12.04 2.07 0.22
C ALA A 100 12.86 1.84 -1.06
N GLY A 101 12.34 2.22 -2.22
CA GLY A 101 13.01 1.91 -3.48
C GLY A 101 12.26 2.32 -4.74
N ASP A 102 12.95 2.17 -5.87
CA ASP A 102 12.39 2.35 -7.19
C ASP A 102 11.79 1.02 -7.68
N ALA A 103 10.47 0.99 -7.90
CA ALA A 103 9.78 -0.18 -8.40
C ALA A 103 10.35 -0.67 -9.74
N LEU A 104 10.86 0.23 -10.60
CA LEU A 104 11.49 -0.15 -11.87
C LEU A 104 12.83 -0.90 -11.70
N LYS A 105 13.41 -0.85 -10.51
CA LYS A 105 14.66 -1.55 -10.15
C LYS A 105 14.42 -2.74 -9.23
N THR A 106 13.15 -3.05 -8.94
CA THR A 106 12.78 -4.12 -8.01
C THR A 106 12.51 -5.40 -8.78
N ASP A 107 13.02 -6.53 -8.27
CA ASP A 107 12.73 -7.85 -8.82
C ASP A 107 11.40 -8.37 -8.26
N PHE A 108 10.33 -8.20 -9.03
CA PHE A 108 8.99 -8.66 -8.66
C PHE A 108 8.89 -10.19 -8.58
N ALA A 109 9.67 -10.93 -9.36
CA ALA A 109 9.64 -12.39 -9.33
C ALA A 109 10.21 -12.89 -7.99
N ALA A 110 11.36 -12.35 -7.57
CA ALA A 110 11.94 -12.65 -6.27
C ALA A 110 10.98 -12.30 -5.09
N LEU A 111 10.28 -11.17 -5.17
CA LEU A 111 9.27 -10.80 -4.17
C LEU A 111 8.08 -11.75 -4.15
N ALA A 112 7.61 -12.19 -5.33
CA ALA A 112 6.51 -13.14 -5.46
C ALA A 112 6.87 -14.53 -4.91
N GLU A 113 8.10 -15.00 -5.16
CA GLU A 113 8.60 -16.28 -4.64
C GLU A 113 8.79 -16.27 -3.12
N GLY A 114 9.31 -15.16 -2.57
CA GLY A 114 9.49 -14.99 -1.13
C GLY A 114 8.17 -14.84 -0.36
N ALA A 115 7.08 -14.47 -1.03
CA ALA A 115 5.78 -14.30 -0.43
C ALA A 115 5.12 -15.64 -0.07
N HIS A 116 4.69 -15.81 1.19
CA HIS A 116 3.98 -17.00 1.68
C HIS A 116 4.69 -18.34 1.38
N GLY A 117 6.02 -18.34 1.29
CA GLY A 117 6.79 -19.54 0.94
C GLY A 117 6.47 -20.07 -0.47
N GLY A 118 6.16 -19.17 -1.40
CA GLY A 118 5.80 -19.49 -2.79
C GLY A 118 4.37 -20.05 -2.95
N LYS A 119 3.48 -19.84 -1.98
CA LYS A 119 2.10 -20.36 -2.01
C LYS A 119 1.09 -19.23 -2.00
N GLY A 120 -0.03 -19.43 -2.70
CA GLY A 120 -1.13 -18.48 -2.79
C GLY A 120 -1.00 -17.50 -3.97
N PRO A 121 -2.07 -16.74 -4.27
CA PRO A 121 -2.07 -15.81 -5.38
C PRO A 121 -1.23 -14.56 -5.09
N VAL A 122 -0.46 -14.12 -6.08
CA VAL A 122 0.25 -12.83 -6.05
C VAL A 122 -0.44 -11.86 -6.99
N ARG A 123 -0.65 -10.62 -6.52
CA ARG A 123 -1.26 -9.53 -7.29
C ARG A 123 -0.32 -8.34 -7.31
N ILE A 124 -0.26 -7.62 -8.42
CA ILE A 124 0.40 -6.32 -8.50
C ILE A 124 -0.68 -5.26 -8.67
N VAL A 125 -0.63 -4.22 -7.85
CA VAL A 125 -1.62 -3.13 -7.85
C VAL A 125 -0.89 -1.79 -7.79
N ALA A 126 -1.43 -0.78 -8.47
CA ALA A 126 -0.96 0.59 -8.43
C ALA A 126 -2.14 1.54 -8.61
N ASN A 127 -1.94 2.81 -8.27
CA ASN A 127 -2.86 3.91 -8.56
C ASN A 127 -2.20 4.94 -9.48
#